data_AF-A0A7C1RLD6-F1
#
_entry.id   AF-A0A7C1RLD6-F1
#
_cell.length_a   1.000
_cell.length_b   1.000
_cell.length_c   1.000
_cell.angle_alpha   90.00
_cell.angle_beta   90.00
_cell.angle_gamma   90.00
#
_symmetry.space_group_name_H-M   'P 1'
#
loop_
_entity.id
_entity.type
_entity.pdbx_description
1 polymer ?
#
loop_
_entity_poly.entity_id
_entity_poly.type
_entity_poly.pdbx_seq_one_letter_code
_entity_poly.pdbx_strand_id
1 'polypeptide(L)'
;MEQFARIKRLPPYVFNIVNALKAEARQRGEDIIDFGMGNPDQPTPQIIVDKLCEAAKRPDTHRYSLSRGIPRLRKAICGWYKRKY
;
A
#
# COMPACT_ATOMS: atom_id res chain seq x y z
N MET A 1 -26.51 -11.82 -17.93
CA MET A 1 -25.97 -11.60 -16.57
C MET A 1 -26.41 -10.23 -16.11
N GLU A 2 -27.23 -10.17 -15.06
CA GLU A 2 -27.65 -8.92 -14.45
C GLU A 2 -26.45 -8.31 -13.69
N GLN A 3 -26.09 -7.06 -13.99
CA GLN A 3 -24.96 -6.38 -13.35
C GLN A 3 -25.42 -5.55 -12.15
N PHE A 4 -24.67 -5.59 -11.03
CA PHE A 4 -24.97 -4.84 -9.82
C PHE A 4 -24.93 -3.31 -10.02
N ALA A 5 -26.02 -2.62 -9.65
CA ALA A 5 -26.16 -1.18 -9.86
C ALA A 5 -25.06 -0.33 -9.18
N ARG A 6 -24.47 -0.80 -8.06
CA ARG A 6 -23.40 -0.07 -7.36
C ARG A 6 -22.10 -0.03 -8.16
N ILE A 7 -21.81 -1.05 -8.98
CA ILE A 7 -20.59 -1.09 -9.80
C ILE A 7 -20.64 -0.01 -10.88
N LYS A 8 -21.83 0.24 -11.47
CA LYS A 8 -22.02 1.26 -12.52
C LYS A 8 -21.78 2.70 -12.05
N ARG A 9 -21.75 2.94 -10.74
CA ARG A 9 -21.52 4.28 -10.15
C ARG A 9 -20.06 4.57 -9.84
N LEU A 10 -19.17 3.58 -10.01
CA LEU A 10 -17.74 3.81 -9.79
C LEU A 10 -17.18 4.68 -10.93
N PRO A 11 -16.48 5.78 -10.61
CA PRO A 11 -15.86 6.60 -11.64
C PRO A 11 -14.74 5.81 -12.34
N PRO A 12 -14.37 6.20 -13.58
CA PRO A 12 -13.17 5.69 -14.23
C PRO A 12 -11.95 5.89 -13.33
N TYR A 13 -11.10 4.88 -13.25
CA TYR A 13 -9.88 4.95 -12.47
C TYR A 13 -8.83 5.77 -13.23
N VAL A 14 -8.73 7.06 -12.90
CA VAL A 14 -7.90 8.05 -13.58
C VAL A 14 -6.44 7.60 -13.74
N PHE A 15 -5.88 6.94 -12.73
CA PHE A 15 -4.50 6.46 -12.80
C PHE A 15 -4.26 5.42 -13.89
N ASN A 16 -5.24 4.58 -14.25
CA ASN A 16 -5.07 3.65 -15.37
C ASN A 16 -4.93 4.40 -16.70
N ILE A 17 -5.71 5.46 -16.90
CA ILE A 17 -5.67 6.28 -18.11
C ILE A 17 -4.31 7.00 -18.19
N VAL A 18 -3.90 7.65 -17.09
CA VAL A 18 -2.62 8.35 -17.03
C VAL A 18 -1.43 7.39 -17.22
N ASN A 19 -1.51 6.18 -16.65
CA ASN A 19 -0.47 5.17 -16.84
C ASN A 19 -0.37 4.68 -18.29
N ALA A 20 -1.50 4.51 -18.99
CA ALA A 20 -1.49 4.17 -20.41
C ALA A 20 -0.83 5.27 -21.26
N LEU A 21 -1.23 6.53 -21.05
CA LEU A 21 -0.64 7.68 -21.76
C LEU A 21 0.87 7.82 -21.49
N LYS A 22 1.31 7.63 -20.24
CA LYS A 22 2.74 7.62 -19.89
C LYS A 22 3.49 6.48 -20.58
N ALA A 23 2.90 5.29 -20.65
CA ALA A 23 3.53 4.15 -21.32
C ALA A 23 3.69 4.39 -22.83
N GLU A 24 2.66 4.93 -23.49
CA GLU A 24 2.71 5.31 -24.90
C GLU A 24 3.76 6.40 -25.17
N ALA A 25 3.84 7.42 -24.32
CA ALA A 25 4.84 8.49 -24.45
C ALA A 25 6.27 7.95 -24.29
N ARG A 26 6.51 7.08 -23.30
CA ARG A 26 7.81 6.40 -23.14
C ARG A 26 8.16 5.54 -24.36
N GLN A 27 7.19 4.85 -24.97
CA GLN A 27 7.42 4.08 -26.19
C GLN A 27 7.81 4.95 -27.39
N ARG A 28 7.38 6.22 -27.43
CA ARG A 28 7.82 7.22 -28.42
C ARG A 28 9.20 7.80 -28.12
N GLY A 29 9.87 7.38 -27.04
CA GLY A 29 11.19 7.86 -26.64
C GLY A 29 11.15 9.19 -25.87
N GLU A 30 9.99 9.61 -25.37
CA GLU A 30 9.86 10.82 -24.56
C GLU A 30 10.41 10.59 -23.14
N ASP A 31 11.12 11.58 -22.59
CA ASP A 31 11.57 11.60 -21.20
C ASP A 31 10.43 12.06 -20.27
N ILE A 32 9.86 11.12 -19.53
CA ILE A 32 8.66 11.35 -18.70
C ILE A 32 9.04 11.45 -17.22
N ILE A 33 8.98 12.66 -16.69
CA ILE A 33 9.08 12.95 -15.25
C ILE A 33 7.70 12.76 -14.61
N ASP A 34 7.58 11.75 -13.76
CA ASP A 34 6.30 11.31 -13.21
C ASP A 34 6.08 11.81 -11.77
N PHE A 35 5.38 12.93 -11.62
CA PHE A 35 4.88 13.43 -10.33
C PHE A 35 3.44 12.96 -10.05
N GLY A 36 2.93 11.99 -10.82
CA GLY A 36 1.52 11.61 -10.77
C GLY A 36 1.14 10.69 -9.61
N MET A 37 2.10 9.97 -9.02
CA MET A 37 1.84 9.06 -7.90
C MET A 37 2.68 9.43 -6.69
N GLY A 38 2.02 9.58 -5.52
CA GLY A 38 2.68 9.83 -4.24
C GLY A 38 3.32 8.58 -3.62
N ASN A 39 3.85 7.67 -4.44
CA ASN A 39 4.56 6.49 -3.96
C ASN A 39 5.98 6.90 -3.55
N PRO A 40 6.43 6.59 -2.32
CA PRO A 40 7.81 6.80 -1.94
C PRO A 40 8.76 6.02 -2.86
N ASP A 41 9.86 6.65 -3.24
CA ASP A 41 10.96 6.07 -4.02
C ASP A 41 11.98 5.34 -3.13
N GLN A 42 12.05 5.72 -1.84
CA GLN A 42 12.97 5.14 -0.88
C GLN A 42 12.50 3.77 -0.36
N PRO A 43 13.43 2.84 -0.07
CA PRO A 43 13.09 1.55 0.49
C PRO A 43 12.53 1.67 1.90
N THR A 44 11.81 0.64 2.34
CA THR A 44 11.40 0.52 3.73
C THR A 44 12.64 0.40 4.63
N PRO A 45 12.73 1.13 5.77
CA PRO A 45 13.86 1.02 6.69
C PRO A 45 14.19 -0.43 7.09
N GLN A 46 15.49 -0.78 7.07
CA GLN A 46 15.97 -2.16 7.27
C GLN A 46 15.43 -2.82 8.55
N ILE A 47 15.35 -2.06 9.65
CA ILE A 47 14.82 -2.54 10.93
C ILE A 47 13.39 -3.09 10.84
N ILE A 48 12.57 -2.56 9.93
CA ILE A 48 11.20 -3.02 9.71
C ILE A 48 11.22 -4.32 8.89
N VAL A 49 12.04 -4.38 7.85
CA VAL A 49 12.23 -5.57 7.01
C VAL A 49 12.74 -6.74 7.86
N ASP A 50 13.75 -6.52 8.69
CA ASP A 50 14.30 -7.52 9.60
C ASP A 50 13.25 -8.05 10.57
N LYS A 51 12.42 -7.15 11.14
CA LYS A 51 11.36 -7.55 12.06
C LYS A 51 10.26 -8.36 11.38
N LEU A 52 9.93 -8.04 10.13
CA LEU A 52 9.04 -8.85 9.31
C LEU A 52 9.61 -10.25 9.10
N CYS A 53 10.87 -10.35 8.67
CA CYS A 53 11.55 -11.64 8.45
C CYS A 53 11.63 -12.48 9.74
N GLU A 54 11.95 -11.87 10.87
CA GLU A 54 11.96 -12.51 12.18
C GLU A 54 10.56 -13.05 12.53
N ALA A 55 9.52 -12.24 12.39
CA ALA A 55 8.15 -12.63 12.72
C ALA A 55 7.63 -13.75 11.81
N ALA A 56 7.98 -13.75 10.52
CA ALA A 56 7.56 -14.79 9.57
C ALA A 56 8.17 -16.16 9.86
N LYS A 57 9.39 -16.20 10.41
CA LYS A 57 10.08 -17.46 10.79
C LYS A 57 9.50 -18.11 12.05
N ARG A 58 8.67 -17.41 12.81
CA ARG A 58 8.08 -17.93 14.03
C ARG A 58 6.84 -18.78 13.74
N PRO A 59 6.76 -20.03 14.22
CA PRO A 59 5.63 -20.91 13.94
C PRO A 59 4.31 -20.45 14.60
N ASP A 60 4.39 -19.64 15.65
CA ASP A 60 3.23 -19.14 16.40
C ASP A 60 2.54 -17.91 15.76
N THR A 61 3.07 -17.39 14.65
CA THR A 61 2.56 -16.16 14.00
C THR A 61 1.72 -16.41 12.75
N HIS A 62 1.56 -17.67 12.32
CA HIS A 62 0.93 -18.01 11.03
C HIS A 62 -0.60 -18.09 11.08
N ARG A 63 -1.19 -18.07 12.27
CA ARG A 63 -2.64 -18.17 12.45
C ARG A 63 -3.32 -16.82 12.25
N TYR A 64 -4.65 -16.87 12.11
CA TYR A 64 -5.46 -15.65 12.06
C TYR A 64 -5.18 -14.74 13.25
N SER A 65 -4.99 -13.46 12.93
CA SER A 65 -5.00 -12.41 13.95
C SER A 65 -6.42 -12.18 14.47
N LEU A 66 -6.53 -11.53 15.62
CA LEU A 66 -7.82 -11.08 16.14
C LEU A 66 -8.46 -10.09 15.17
N SER A 67 -9.79 -10.11 15.03
CA SER A 67 -10.54 -9.17 14.16
C SER A 67 -10.18 -7.70 14.42
N ARG A 68 -9.88 -7.36 15.68
CA ARG A 68 -9.48 -6.01 16.09
C ARG A 68 -8.00 -5.67 15.84
N GLY A 69 -7.21 -6.59 15.31
CA GLY A 69 -5.76 -6.50 15.11
C GLY A 69 -4.92 -6.98 16.29
N ILE A 70 -3.59 -7.02 16.09
CA ILE A 70 -2.60 -7.49 17.08
C ILE A 70 -2.55 -6.53 18.29
N PRO A 71 -2.77 -6.99 19.54
CA PRO A 71 -2.82 -6.11 20.72
C PRO A 71 -1.55 -5.27 20.94
N ARG A 72 -0.37 -5.86 20.71
CA ARG A 72 0.92 -5.17 20.85
C ARG A 72 1.09 -4.06 19.81
N LEU A 73 0.61 -4.27 18.57
CA LEU A 73 0.64 -3.24 17.53
C LEU A 73 -0.26 -2.06 17.91
N ARG A 74 -1.49 -2.34 18.37
CA ARG A 74 -2.41 -1.30 18.84
C ARG A 74 -1.82 -0.46 19.97
N LYS A 75 -1.19 -1.11 20.96
CA LYS A 75 -0.50 -0.41 22.07
C LYS A 75 0.64 0.47 21.55
N ALA A 76 1.42 -0.01 20.57
CA ALA A 76 2.51 0.75 19.96
C ALA A 76 1.99 2.01 19.23
N ILE A 77 0.87 1.90 18.50
CA ILE A 77 0.21 3.03 17.83
C ILE A 77 -0.24 4.08 18.85
N CYS A 78 -0.96 3.69 19.90
CA CYS A 78 -1.39 4.62 20.95
C CYS A 78 -0.19 5.32 21.62
N GLY A 79 0.87 4.55 21.91
CA GLY A 79 2.09 5.11 22.49
C GLY A 79 2.81 6.08 21.55
N TRP A 80 2.79 5.82 20.23
CA TRP A 80 3.37 6.72 19.24
C TRP A 80 2.61 8.04 19.18
N TYR A 81 1.27 7.98 19.11
CA TYR A 81 0.42 9.18 19.14
C TYR A 81 0.73 10.04 20.37
N LYS A 82 0.69 9.47 21.58
CA LYS A 82 0.96 10.20 22.84
C LYS A 82 2.34 10.89 22.90
N ARG A 83 3.34 10.38 22.17
CA ARG A 83 4.70 10.96 22.14
C ARG A 83 4.88 12.03 21.08
N LYS A 84 4.06 12.01 20.02
CA LYS A 84 4.24 12.84 18.83
C LYS A 84 3.20 13.95 18.73
N TYR A 85 2.05 13.78 19.38
CA TYR A 85 0.91 14.70 19.42
C TYR A 85 0.38 14.75 20.86
#